data_AF-A0A951SYW5-F1
#
_entry.id   AF-A0A951SYW5-F1
#
_cell.length_a   1.000
_cell.length_b   1.000
_cell.length_c   1.000
_cell.angle_alpha   90.00
_cell.angle_beta   90.00
_cell.angle_gamma   90.00
#
_symmetry.space_group_name_H-M   'P 1'
#
loop_
_entity.id
_entity.type
_entity.pdbx_description
1 polymer ?
#
loop_
_entity_poly.entity_id
_entity_poly.type
_entity_poly.pdbx_seq_one_letter_code
_entity_poly.pdbx_strand_id
1 'polypeptide(L)'
;RNKGMDLFIESLARLNYQLKIENSPTTVIAFIITKAPIRAINVEVLKSQMMFQDLKHYCQSISEKITERLLRTAALGRSPEIQDLLTQDSMATLKRQHHAWARKGLPAICTHDMQFDGEDAVLKQLRSCYLFNAKEDKVKVIFHPEFLTSTSPLLGLDYDQFVRGAHLGVFPSYYEPWGYTPMECAALGIPSITSDLSGFGSYIKRQMPDHHEKGLYLCRRDQLSFEESADDLTRHIIQFLNMPQKDRIEMRNKVESTSDQFDWNILVNNYWQSHQVALETACRSNTKP
;
A
#
# COMPACT_ATOMS: atom_id res chain seq x y z
N ARG A 1 -17.94 1.11 -2.79
CA ARG A 1 -18.91 0.00 -2.90
C ARG A 1 -18.34 -1.17 -3.69
N ASN A 2 -18.32 -1.22 -5.03
CA ASN A 2 -17.87 -2.44 -5.75
C ASN A 2 -16.45 -2.90 -5.41
N LYS A 3 -15.46 -1.98 -5.38
CA LYS A 3 -14.08 -2.29 -4.99
C LYS A 3 -13.84 -2.37 -3.47
N GLY A 4 -14.90 -2.25 -2.66
CA GLY A 4 -14.81 -2.41 -1.20
C GLY A 4 -14.06 -1.30 -0.45
N MET A 5 -13.76 -0.15 -1.06
CA MET A 5 -13.05 0.96 -0.40
C MET A 5 -13.75 1.46 0.88
N ASP A 6 -15.07 1.43 0.88
CA ASP A 6 -15.92 1.69 2.05
C ASP A 6 -15.63 0.72 3.20
N LEU A 7 -15.54 -0.58 2.91
CA LEU A 7 -15.17 -1.58 3.93
C LEU A 7 -13.72 -1.42 4.38
N PHE A 8 -12.81 -1.14 3.44
CA PHE A 8 -11.40 -0.92 3.76
C PHE A 8 -11.23 0.26 4.73
N ILE A 9 -11.82 1.41 4.44
CA ILE A 9 -11.71 2.60 5.29
C ILE A 9 -12.32 2.37 6.68
N GLU A 10 -13.50 1.74 6.75
CA GLU A 10 -14.11 1.35 8.03
C GLU A 10 -13.18 0.45 8.85
N SER A 11 -12.58 -0.55 8.20
CA SER A 11 -11.66 -1.49 8.85
C SER A 11 -10.38 -0.81 9.35
N LEU A 12 -9.89 0.22 8.65
CA LEU A 12 -8.78 1.07 9.09
C LEU A 12 -9.13 1.89 10.33
N ALA A 13 -10.38 2.37 10.45
CA ALA A 13 -10.83 3.10 11.62
C ALA A 13 -10.87 2.21 12.86
N ARG A 14 -11.41 0.98 12.73
CA ARG A 14 -11.39 -0.04 13.78
C ARG A 14 -9.98 -0.44 14.18
N LEU A 15 -9.12 -0.66 13.18
CA LEU A 15 -7.70 -0.93 13.39
C LEU A 15 -7.03 0.20 14.19
N ASN A 16 -7.29 1.45 13.83
CA ASN A 16 -6.75 2.62 14.54
C ASN A 16 -7.18 2.64 16.01
N TYR A 17 -8.46 2.36 16.28
CA TYR A 17 -8.98 2.28 17.64
C TYR A 17 -8.30 1.17 18.45
N GLN A 18 -8.18 -0.02 17.88
CA GLN A 18 -7.56 -1.16 18.55
C GLN A 18 -6.07 -0.91 18.85
N LEU A 19 -5.29 -0.44 17.86
CA LEU A 19 -3.87 -0.13 18.04
C LEU A 19 -3.63 0.97 19.09
N LYS A 20 -4.58 1.92 19.24
CA LYS A 20 -4.53 2.93 20.31
C LYS A 20 -4.75 2.31 21.68
N ILE A 21 -5.77 1.45 21.85
CA ILE A 21 -6.03 0.77 23.13
C ILE A 21 -4.84 -0.09 23.55
N GLU A 22 -4.28 -0.83 22.61
CA GLU A 22 -3.13 -1.71 22.85
C GLU A 22 -1.82 -0.93 23.06
N ASN A 23 -1.84 0.40 22.91
CA ASN A 23 -0.64 1.25 22.91
C ASN A 23 0.46 0.73 21.96
N SER A 24 0.04 0.19 20.81
CA SER A 24 0.96 -0.45 19.86
C SER A 24 2.03 0.52 19.38
N PRO A 25 3.32 0.12 19.32
CA PRO A 25 4.37 0.95 18.75
C PRO A 25 4.26 1.04 17.21
N THR A 26 3.48 0.16 16.59
CA THR A 26 3.34 0.06 15.14
C THR A 26 2.53 1.23 14.58
N THR A 27 3.00 1.78 13.45
CA THR A 27 2.26 2.75 12.65
C THR A 27 1.97 2.15 11.28
N VAL A 28 0.72 2.26 10.83
CA VAL A 28 0.27 1.83 9.50
C VAL A 28 0.04 3.06 8.64
N ILE A 29 0.53 3.05 7.41
CA ILE A 29 0.24 4.08 6.40
C ILE A 29 -0.52 3.38 5.27
N ALA A 30 -1.82 3.65 5.18
CA ALA A 30 -2.71 3.08 4.19
C ALA A 30 -2.83 4.01 2.98
N PHE A 31 -2.43 3.50 1.81
CA PHE A 31 -2.62 4.20 0.54
C PHE A 31 -3.92 3.74 -0.12
N ILE A 32 -4.69 4.71 -0.63
CA ILE A 32 -5.84 4.46 -1.49
C ILE A 32 -5.49 5.05 -2.85
N ILE A 33 -5.30 4.19 -3.84
CA ILE A 33 -4.90 4.59 -5.20
C ILE A 33 -6.04 4.25 -6.14
N THR A 34 -6.73 5.27 -6.63
CA THR A 34 -7.81 5.13 -7.61
C THR A 34 -7.96 6.42 -8.38
N LYS A 35 -8.21 6.37 -9.68
CA LYS A 35 -8.44 7.58 -10.47
C LYS A 35 -9.73 8.26 -10.02
N ALA A 36 -9.68 9.57 -9.80
CA ALA A 36 -10.85 10.41 -9.56
C ALA A 36 -10.68 11.80 -10.22
N PRO A 37 -11.77 12.57 -10.42
CA PRO A 37 -11.69 13.91 -11.00
C PRO A 37 -10.94 14.89 -10.10
N ILE A 38 -9.79 15.38 -10.57
CA ILE A 38 -8.91 16.32 -9.88
C ILE A 38 -8.73 17.60 -10.69
N ARG A 39 -8.36 18.69 -10.00
CA ARG A 39 -7.96 19.96 -10.64
C ARG A 39 -6.45 20.04 -10.83
N ALA A 40 -5.71 19.76 -9.76
CA ALA A 40 -4.25 19.80 -9.72
C ALA A 40 -3.73 19.05 -8.48
N ILE A 41 -2.42 18.90 -8.39
CA ILE A 41 -1.74 18.50 -7.15
C ILE A 41 -1.95 19.60 -6.10
N ASN A 42 -2.25 19.20 -4.87
CA ASN A 42 -2.42 20.15 -3.77
C ASN A 42 -1.11 20.91 -3.51
N VAL A 43 -1.17 22.24 -3.54
CA VAL A 43 0.02 23.10 -3.46
C VAL A 43 0.81 22.88 -2.15
N GLU A 44 0.13 22.67 -1.03
CA GLU A 44 0.79 22.43 0.25
C GLU A 44 1.48 21.06 0.29
N VAL A 45 0.91 20.05 -0.38
CA VAL A 45 1.55 18.72 -0.53
C VAL A 45 2.80 18.84 -1.39
N LEU A 46 2.73 19.53 -2.53
CA LEU A 46 3.88 19.74 -3.41
C LEU A 46 4.99 20.52 -2.71
N LYS A 47 4.63 21.60 -2.01
CA LYS A 47 5.57 22.40 -1.22
C LYS A 47 6.22 21.56 -0.11
N SER A 48 5.45 20.73 0.59
CA SER A 48 5.98 19.81 1.61
C SER A 48 6.98 18.84 1.00
N GLN A 49 6.71 18.30 -0.19
CA GLN A 49 7.63 17.38 -0.85
C GLN A 49 8.93 18.08 -1.29
N MET A 50 8.82 19.28 -1.85
CA MET A 50 9.98 20.07 -2.26
C MET A 50 10.88 20.44 -1.07
N MET A 51 10.30 20.94 0.03
CA MET A 51 11.05 21.26 1.24
C MET A 51 11.77 20.03 1.82
N PHE A 52 11.22 18.83 1.65
CA PHE A 52 11.81 17.58 2.14
C PHE A 52 13.02 17.21 1.29
N GLN A 53 12.87 17.34 -0.04
CA GLN A 53 13.96 17.13 -0.97
C GLN A 53 15.09 18.12 -0.70
N ASP A 54 14.80 19.41 -0.49
CA ASP A 54 15.82 20.41 -0.16
C ASP A 54 16.59 20.06 1.13
N LEU A 55 15.86 19.67 2.18
CA LEU A 55 16.46 19.22 3.45
C LEU A 55 17.32 17.97 3.24
N LYS A 56 16.82 17.00 2.47
CA LYS A 56 17.55 15.76 2.16
C LYS A 56 18.85 16.04 1.40
N HIS A 57 18.80 16.83 0.33
CA HIS A 57 19.98 17.23 -0.44
C HIS A 57 20.98 18.00 0.41
N TYR A 58 20.49 18.88 1.31
CA TYR A 58 21.35 19.60 2.22
C TYR A 58 22.08 18.68 3.21
N CYS A 59 21.35 17.71 3.80
CA CYS A 59 21.95 16.68 4.65
C CYS A 59 23.00 15.83 3.92
N GLN A 60 22.74 15.48 2.65
CA GLN A 60 23.71 14.76 1.82
C GLN A 60 24.98 15.59 1.59
N SER A 61 24.85 16.87 1.22
CA SER A 61 25.99 17.78 1.06
C SER A 61 26.80 17.96 2.36
N ILE A 62 26.13 18.02 3.51
CA ILE A 62 26.81 18.02 4.81
C ILE A 62 27.60 16.72 5.01
N SER A 63 26.99 15.56 4.71
CA SER A 63 27.63 14.25 4.87
C SER A 63 28.91 14.12 4.03
N GLU A 64 28.89 14.62 2.79
CA GLU A 64 30.08 14.65 1.92
C GLU A 64 31.20 15.51 2.53
N LYS A 65 30.86 16.70 3.04
CA LYS A 65 31.83 17.60 3.71
C LYS A 65 32.38 17.00 5.00
N ILE A 66 31.53 16.33 5.79
CA ILE A 66 31.96 15.60 6.99
C ILE A 66 32.99 14.53 6.59
N THR A 67 32.71 13.77 5.52
CA THR A 67 33.60 12.71 5.03
C THR A 67 34.97 13.28 4.64
N GLU A 68 34.99 14.40 3.93
CA GLU A 68 36.23 15.08 3.55
C GLU A 68 37.02 15.57 4.77
N ARG A 69 36.35 16.23 5.72
CA ARG A 69 36.98 16.76 6.94
C ARG A 69 37.49 15.64 7.84
N LEU A 70 36.74 14.55 7.95
CA LEU A 70 37.13 13.35 8.67
C LEU A 70 38.44 12.78 8.11
N LEU A 71 38.50 12.59 6.78
CA LEU A 71 39.67 12.06 6.10
C LEU A 71 40.89 12.96 6.29
N ARG A 72 40.73 14.28 6.09
CA ARG A 72 41.81 15.26 6.28
C ARG A 72 42.34 15.23 7.71
N THR A 73 41.46 15.25 8.70
CA THR A 73 41.86 15.25 10.12
C THR A 73 42.56 13.97 10.52
N ALA A 74 42.04 12.81 10.09
CA ALA A 74 42.67 11.51 10.33
C ALA A 74 44.04 11.39 9.65
N ALA A 75 44.18 11.88 8.40
CA ALA A 75 45.44 11.88 7.66
C ALA A 75 46.52 12.74 8.34
N LEU A 76 46.13 13.76 9.12
CA LEU A 76 47.04 14.58 9.92
C LEU A 76 47.40 13.93 11.28
N GLY A 77 46.96 12.70 11.55
CA GLY A 77 47.25 11.98 12.80
C GLY A 77 46.45 12.48 14.02
N ARG A 78 45.41 13.29 13.79
CA ARG A 78 44.52 13.84 14.81
C ARG A 78 43.23 13.04 14.89
N SER A 79 42.71 12.83 16.11
CA SER A 79 41.34 12.36 16.28
C SER A 79 40.35 13.51 16.01
N PRO A 80 39.37 13.35 15.11
CA PRO A 80 38.40 14.39 14.79
C PRO A 80 37.38 14.57 15.92
N GLU A 81 37.03 15.82 16.18
CA GLU A 81 35.97 16.24 17.09
C GLU A 81 34.71 16.64 16.33
N ILE A 82 33.55 16.69 16.99
CA ILE A 82 32.28 17.06 16.36
C ILE A 82 32.36 18.43 15.68
N GLN A 83 33.06 19.39 16.30
CA GLN A 83 33.25 20.74 15.75
C GLN A 83 34.10 20.77 14.48
N ASP A 84 34.96 19.77 14.26
CA ASP A 84 35.72 19.62 13.01
C ASP A 84 34.85 19.09 11.88
N LEU A 85 33.82 18.30 12.22
CA LEU A 85 32.97 17.64 11.25
C LEU A 85 31.75 18.51 10.91
N LEU A 86 31.06 19.01 11.94
CA LEU A 86 29.86 19.83 11.87
C LEU A 86 30.15 21.29 12.20
N THR A 87 30.32 22.10 11.15
CA THR A 87 30.54 23.54 11.29
C THR A 87 29.31 24.27 11.85
N GLN A 88 29.54 25.37 12.57
CA GLN A 88 28.48 26.22 13.10
C GLN A 88 27.53 26.72 12.00
N ASP A 89 28.06 27.08 10.82
CA ASP A 89 27.27 27.50 9.66
C ASP A 89 26.32 26.39 9.15
N SER A 90 26.79 25.15 9.17
CA SER A 90 26.00 23.97 8.80
C SER A 90 24.84 23.78 9.77
N MET A 91 25.14 23.86 11.07
CA MET A 91 24.13 23.74 12.12
C MET A 91 23.12 24.89 12.09
N ALA A 92 23.56 26.13 11.83
CA ALA A 92 22.68 27.29 11.71
C ALA A 92 21.74 27.17 10.50
N THR A 93 22.24 26.68 9.37
CA THR A 93 21.43 26.48 8.17
C THR A 93 20.45 25.31 8.35
N LEU A 94 20.88 24.21 8.96
CA LEU A 94 20.00 23.09 9.31
C LEU A 94 18.86 23.54 10.23
N LYS A 95 19.16 24.36 11.25
CA LYS A 95 18.13 24.96 12.13
C LYS A 95 17.14 25.82 11.35
N ARG A 96 17.61 26.66 10.42
CA ARG A 96 16.73 27.48 9.56
C ARG A 96 15.80 26.62 8.70
N GLN A 97 16.32 25.57 8.07
CA GLN A 97 15.51 24.64 7.28
C GLN A 97 14.49 23.88 8.14
N HIS A 98 14.88 23.41 9.32
CA HIS A 98 13.98 22.78 10.28
C HIS A 98 12.82 23.71 10.70
N HIS A 99 13.11 24.99 10.95
CA HIS A 99 12.07 25.97 11.27
C HIS A 99 11.13 26.24 10.09
N ALA A 100 11.66 26.29 8.85
CA ALA A 100 10.85 26.44 7.65
C ALA A 100 9.96 25.23 7.37
N TRP A 101 10.42 24.02 7.74
CA TRP A 101 9.69 22.76 7.60
C TRP A 101 8.47 22.64 8.53
N ALA A 102 8.45 23.36 9.66
CA ALA A 102 7.40 23.24 10.66
C ALA A 102 6.02 23.61 10.07
N ARG A 103 5.15 22.61 9.94
CA ARG A 103 3.80 22.75 9.37
C ARG A 103 2.80 23.26 10.42
N LYS A 104 1.87 24.10 9.98
CA LYS A 104 0.63 24.41 10.71
C LYS A 104 -0.48 23.44 10.25
N GLY A 105 -0.99 22.62 11.17
CA GLY A 105 -2.10 21.68 10.91
C GLY A 105 -1.65 20.24 10.61
N LEU A 106 -2.65 19.37 10.42
CA LEU A 106 -2.45 17.93 10.21
C LEU A 106 -1.96 17.62 8.79
N PRO A 107 -1.20 16.52 8.57
CA PRO A 107 -0.88 16.02 7.24
C PRO A 107 -2.13 15.80 6.39
N ALA A 108 -2.06 16.14 5.10
CA ALA A 108 -3.21 15.99 4.21
C ALA A 108 -3.57 14.52 4.04
N ILE A 109 -4.87 14.22 3.99
CA ILE A 109 -5.39 12.88 3.68
C ILE A 109 -5.52 12.63 2.17
N CYS A 110 -5.45 13.69 1.35
CA CYS A 110 -5.50 13.64 -0.11
C CYS A 110 -4.30 14.36 -0.72
N THR A 111 -3.71 13.82 -1.77
CA THR A 111 -2.56 14.45 -2.45
C THR A 111 -2.95 15.51 -3.49
N HIS A 112 -4.21 15.52 -3.92
CA HIS A 112 -4.70 16.38 -5.00
C HIS A 112 -5.89 17.23 -4.54
N ASP A 113 -6.08 18.36 -5.22
CA ASP A 113 -7.29 19.16 -5.11
C ASP A 113 -8.38 18.52 -5.97
N MET A 114 -9.37 17.92 -5.32
CA MET A 114 -10.48 17.24 -5.99
C MET A 114 -11.40 18.25 -6.68
N GLN A 115 -11.97 17.86 -7.83
CA GLN A 115 -12.96 18.71 -8.50
C GLN A 115 -14.23 18.89 -7.65
N PHE A 116 -14.67 17.80 -7.00
CA PHE A 116 -15.87 17.68 -6.17
C PHE A 116 -15.54 17.08 -4.79
N ASP A 117 -14.67 17.73 -4.05
CA ASP A 117 -14.15 17.26 -2.76
C ASP A 117 -15.24 16.83 -1.75
N GLY A 118 -16.30 17.63 -1.59
CA GLY A 118 -17.38 17.37 -0.64
C GLY A 118 -18.28 16.18 -1.01
N GLU A 119 -18.25 15.75 -2.27
CA GLU A 119 -19.08 14.68 -2.81
C GLU A 119 -18.31 13.38 -3.04
N ASP A 120 -16.97 13.45 -3.08
CA ASP A 120 -16.11 12.28 -3.28
C ASP A 120 -16.33 11.23 -2.19
N ALA A 121 -16.65 10.00 -2.63
CA ALA A 121 -17.04 8.93 -1.71
C ALA A 121 -15.89 8.48 -0.79
N VAL A 122 -14.64 8.52 -1.26
CA VAL A 122 -13.47 8.14 -0.45
C VAL A 122 -13.26 9.18 0.64
N LEU A 123 -13.22 10.47 0.26
CA LEU A 123 -13.04 11.55 1.23
C LEU A 123 -14.17 11.66 2.23
N LYS A 124 -15.42 11.48 1.80
CA LYS A 124 -16.58 11.44 2.70
C LYS A 124 -16.44 10.31 3.72
N GLN A 125 -16.03 9.11 3.30
CA GLN A 125 -15.85 7.99 4.21
C GLN A 125 -14.68 8.19 5.17
N LEU A 126 -13.54 8.72 4.70
CA LEU A 126 -12.41 9.06 5.57
C LEU A 126 -12.82 10.08 6.65
N ARG A 127 -13.60 11.10 6.26
CA ARG A 127 -14.14 12.12 7.16
C ARG A 127 -15.14 11.56 8.16
N SER A 128 -16.06 10.70 7.74
CA SER A 128 -17.04 10.07 8.64
C SER A 128 -16.37 9.13 9.65
N CYS A 129 -15.25 8.52 9.27
CA CYS A 129 -14.44 7.66 10.14
C CYS A 129 -13.42 8.43 11.00
N TYR A 130 -13.39 9.77 10.92
CA TYR A 130 -12.46 10.63 11.63
C TYR A 130 -10.97 10.31 11.39
N LEU A 131 -10.62 9.80 10.20
CA LEU A 131 -9.24 9.50 9.82
C LEU A 131 -8.59 10.74 9.20
N PHE A 132 -7.98 11.58 10.05
CA PHE A 132 -7.42 12.88 9.69
C PHE A 132 -5.89 12.98 9.80
N ASN A 133 -5.21 11.86 10.00
CA ASN A 133 -3.76 11.80 10.26
C ASN A 133 -3.35 12.60 11.51
N ALA A 134 -4.18 12.62 12.55
CA ALA A 134 -3.85 13.24 13.83
C ALA A 134 -2.61 12.57 14.46
N LYS A 135 -1.88 13.26 15.33
CA LYS A 135 -0.60 12.75 15.87
C LYS A 135 -0.77 11.39 16.56
N GLU A 136 -1.86 11.27 17.31
CA GLU A 136 -2.30 10.11 18.08
C GLU A 136 -2.78 8.93 17.21
N ASP A 137 -3.12 9.16 15.94
CA ASP A 137 -3.55 8.07 15.05
C ASP A 137 -2.42 7.07 14.80
N LYS A 138 -2.68 5.78 15.02
CA LYS A 138 -1.77 4.68 14.67
C LYS A 138 -1.89 4.29 13.20
N VAL A 139 -3.02 4.62 12.57
CA VAL A 139 -3.27 4.43 11.15
C VAL A 139 -3.33 5.79 10.47
N LYS A 140 -2.43 6.02 9.50
CA LYS A 140 -2.44 7.18 8.61
C LYS A 140 -3.01 6.78 7.26
N VAL A 141 -3.65 7.72 6.58
CA VAL A 141 -4.28 7.52 5.28
C VAL A 141 -3.74 8.50 4.25
N ILE A 142 -3.52 8.02 3.04
CA ILE A 142 -3.12 8.81 1.88
C ILE A 142 -3.99 8.40 0.69
N PHE A 143 -4.95 9.24 0.33
CA PHE A 143 -5.70 9.13 -0.91
C PHE A 143 -4.92 9.79 -2.05
N HIS A 144 -4.53 8.99 -3.03
CA HIS A 144 -3.86 9.42 -4.25
C HIS A 144 -4.79 9.19 -5.46
N PRO A 145 -5.58 10.23 -5.86
CA PRO A 145 -6.61 10.12 -6.89
C PRO A 145 -6.10 10.05 -8.35
N GLU A 146 -4.88 9.57 -8.57
CA GLU A 146 -4.22 9.49 -9.89
C GLU A 146 -3.50 8.14 -10.04
N PHE A 147 -3.21 7.73 -11.27
CA PHE A 147 -2.34 6.57 -11.50
C PHE A 147 -0.89 6.91 -11.18
N LEU A 148 -0.18 5.93 -10.63
CA LEU A 148 1.23 6.06 -10.31
C LEU A 148 2.07 6.13 -11.58
N THR A 149 3.04 7.03 -11.56
CA THR A 149 4.04 7.21 -12.62
C THR A 149 5.35 7.69 -11.98
N SER A 150 6.46 7.14 -12.46
CA SER A 150 7.82 7.57 -12.09
C SER A 150 8.08 9.06 -12.35
N THR A 151 7.32 9.69 -13.25
CA THR A 151 7.40 11.14 -13.52
C THR A 151 6.64 12.01 -12.53
N SER A 152 5.87 11.43 -11.60
CA SER A 152 5.09 12.18 -10.62
C SER A 152 6.03 12.89 -9.63
N PRO A 153 5.87 14.20 -9.37
CA PRO A 153 6.71 14.93 -8.43
C PRO A 153 6.47 14.53 -6.96
N LEU A 154 5.42 13.73 -6.68
CA LEU A 154 5.06 13.31 -5.33
C LEU A 154 5.74 12.00 -4.94
N LEU A 155 5.36 10.89 -5.59
CA LEU A 155 5.85 9.55 -5.22
C LEU A 155 7.03 9.10 -6.08
N GLY A 156 7.10 9.52 -7.35
CA GLY A 156 8.21 9.19 -8.25
C GLY A 156 8.41 7.68 -8.47
N LEU A 157 7.32 6.90 -8.48
CA LEU A 157 7.34 5.45 -8.63
C LEU A 157 6.31 5.02 -9.67
N ASP A 158 6.66 4.03 -10.48
CA ASP A 158 5.69 3.29 -11.27
C ASP A 158 4.88 2.34 -10.38
N TYR A 159 3.75 1.87 -10.88
CA TYR A 159 2.80 1.07 -10.09
C TYR A 159 3.41 -0.20 -9.49
N ASP A 160 4.19 -0.95 -10.27
CA ASP A 160 4.83 -2.19 -9.81
C ASP A 160 5.91 -1.91 -8.76
N GLN A 161 6.68 -0.84 -8.91
CA GLN A 161 7.67 -0.39 -7.92
C GLN A 161 6.99 -0.02 -6.60
N PHE A 162 5.87 0.70 -6.65
CA PHE A 162 5.08 1.03 -5.47
C PHE A 162 4.56 -0.22 -4.77
N VAL A 163 3.97 -1.16 -5.53
CA VAL A 163 3.44 -2.42 -4.96
C VAL A 163 4.57 -3.21 -4.30
N ARG A 164 5.73 -3.35 -4.94
CA ARG A 164 6.91 -4.04 -4.37
C ARG A 164 7.43 -3.41 -3.07
N GLY A 165 7.22 -2.10 -2.91
CA GLY A 165 7.57 -1.33 -1.71
C GLY A 165 6.51 -1.40 -0.60
N ALA A 166 5.29 -1.84 -0.91
CA ALA A 166 4.24 -2.05 0.08
C ALA A 166 4.44 -3.39 0.84
N HIS A 167 3.74 -3.53 1.96
CA HIS A 167 3.81 -4.74 2.79
C HIS A 167 2.63 -5.69 2.59
N LEU A 168 1.45 -5.15 2.24
CA LEU A 168 0.19 -5.88 2.16
C LEU A 168 -0.74 -5.18 1.16
N GLY A 169 -1.28 -5.93 0.21
CA GLY A 169 -2.37 -5.48 -0.65
C GLY A 169 -3.73 -5.77 -0.01
N VAL A 170 -4.69 -4.84 -0.06
CA VAL A 170 -6.02 -5.03 0.55
C VAL A 170 -7.12 -4.67 -0.46
N PHE A 171 -7.82 -5.70 -0.94
CA PHE A 171 -8.78 -5.64 -2.05
C PHE A 171 -10.12 -6.31 -1.68
N PRO A 172 -10.89 -5.75 -0.73
CA PRO A 172 -12.06 -6.39 -0.16
C PRO A 172 -13.31 -6.17 -1.05
N SER A 173 -13.19 -6.45 -2.34
CA SER A 173 -14.21 -6.16 -3.35
C SER A 173 -15.55 -6.82 -3.03
N TYR A 174 -16.64 -6.09 -3.25
CA TYR A 174 -18.00 -6.65 -3.23
C TYR A 174 -18.38 -7.25 -4.58
N TYR A 175 -17.93 -6.63 -5.68
CA TYR A 175 -18.14 -7.11 -7.03
C TYR A 175 -16.86 -6.97 -7.85
N GLU A 176 -16.25 -8.10 -8.17
CA GLU A 176 -15.02 -8.18 -8.95
C GLU A 176 -14.97 -9.52 -9.71
N PRO A 177 -15.27 -9.55 -11.02
CA PRO A 177 -15.43 -10.79 -11.78
C PRO A 177 -14.21 -11.72 -11.75
N TRP A 178 -13.01 -11.13 -11.69
CA TRP A 178 -11.77 -11.86 -11.48
C TRP A 178 -11.01 -11.26 -10.29
N GLY A 179 -10.16 -10.27 -10.52
CA GLY A 179 -9.33 -9.69 -9.47
C GLY A 179 -7.87 -9.76 -9.87
N TYR A 180 -7.49 -8.94 -10.86
CA TYR A 180 -6.10 -8.89 -11.34
C TYR A 180 -5.16 -8.31 -10.30
N THR A 181 -5.59 -7.31 -9.53
CA THR A 181 -4.76 -6.63 -8.53
C THR A 181 -4.23 -7.56 -7.42
N PRO A 182 -5.04 -8.42 -6.75
CA PRO A 182 -4.50 -9.39 -5.80
C PRO A 182 -3.59 -10.45 -6.46
N MET A 183 -3.88 -10.83 -7.71
CA MET A 183 -3.04 -11.76 -8.48
C MET A 183 -1.68 -11.14 -8.84
N GLU A 184 -1.66 -9.88 -9.26
CA GLU A 184 -0.45 -9.09 -9.50
C GLU A 184 0.38 -8.94 -8.22
N CYS A 185 -0.27 -8.68 -7.08
CA CYS A 185 0.41 -8.67 -5.78
C CYS A 185 1.10 -10.00 -5.50
N ALA A 186 0.43 -11.14 -5.79
CA ALA A 186 1.05 -12.45 -5.64
C ALA A 186 2.30 -12.61 -6.53
N ALA A 187 2.21 -12.21 -7.81
CA ALA A 187 3.35 -12.22 -8.74
C ALA A 187 4.51 -11.29 -8.32
N LEU A 188 4.22 -10.26 -7.54
CA LEU A 188 5.22 -9.33 -6.99
C LEU A 188 5.72 -9.74 -5.59
N GLY A 189 5.33 -10.92 -5.10
CA GLY A 189 5.71 -11.43 -3.78
C GLY A 189 5.11 -10.62 -2.63
N ILE A 190 3.94 -10.02 -2.84
CA ILE A 190 3.23 -9.19 -1.87
C ILE A 190 1.98 -9.94 -1.38
N PRO A 191 1.90 -10.27 -0.07
CA PRO A 191 0.70 -10.84 0.53
C PRO A 191 -0.51 -9.95 0.25
N SER A 192 -1.67 -10.55 0.06
CA SER A 192 -2.89 -9.78 -0.19
C SER A 192 -4.11 -10.34 0.51
N ILE A 193 -5.01 -9.43 0.94
CA ILE A 193 -6.35 -9.76 1.40
C ILE A 193 -7.31 -9.47 0.24
N THR A 194 -7.99 -10.49 -0.27
CA THR A 194 -9.13 -10.34 -1.19
C THR A 194 -10.43 -10.75 -0.50
N SER A 195 -11.57 -10.69 -1.17
CA SER A 195 -12.85 -11.17 -0.63
C SER A 195 -13.23 -12.53 -1.21
N ASP A 196 -14.05 -13.28 -0.49
CA ASP A 196 -14.66 -14.52 -1.03
C ASP A 196 -15.71 -14.28 -2.13
N LEU A 197 -16.14 -13.03 -2.33
CA LEU A 197 -17.00 -12.60 -3.44
C LEU A 197 -16.23 -12.24 -4.74
N SER A 198 -14.90 -12.06 -4.69
CA SER A 198 -14.11 -11.83 -5.91
C SER A 198 -13.87 -13.13 -6.67
N GLY A 199 -13.72 -13.08 -7.99
CA GLY A 199 -13.44 -14.27 -8.80
C GLY A 199 -12.13 -14.95 -8.43
N PHE A 200 -11.08 -14.16 -8.15
CA PHE A 200 -9.77 -14.62 -7.68
C PHE A 200 -9.91 -15.23 -6.29
N GLY A 201 -10.63 -14.58 -5.38
CA GLY A 201 -10.91 -15.10 -4.04
C GLY A 201 -11.66 -16.43 -4.06
N SER A 202 -12.69 -16.52 -4.91
CA SER A 202 -13.42 -17.75 -5.19
C SER A 202 -12.54 -18.85 -5.81
N TYR A 203 -11.60 -18.50 -6.69
CA TYR A 203 -10.64 -19.43 -7.27
C TYR A 203 -9.70 -20.00 -6.20
N ILE A 204 -9.05 -19.14 -5.41
CA ILE A 204 -8.12 -19.59 -4.37
C ILE A 204 -8.83 -20.40 -3.28
N LYS A 205 -10.06 -20.02 -2.89
CA LYS A 205 -10.90 -20.76 -1.93
C LYS A 205 -11.14 -22.21 -2.37
N ARG A 206 -11.26 -22.46 -3.68
CA ARG A 206 -11.52 -23.80 -4.25
C ARG A 206 -10.25 -24.58 -4.54
N GLN A 207 -9.21 -23.91 -5.05
CA GLN A 207 -8.02 -24.58 -5.58
C GLN A 207 -6.85 -24.64 -4.59
N MET A 208 -6.86 -23.83 -3.52
CA MET A 208 -5.74 -23.68 -2.58
C MET A 208 -6.22 -23.76 -1.13
N PRO A 209 -6.40 -24.96 -0.54
CA PRO A 209 -6.84 -25.11 0.86
C PRO A 209 -5.92 -24.42 1.88
N ASP A 210 -4.64 -24.30 1.56
CA ASP A 210 -3.57 -23.68 2.36
C ASP A 210 -3.29 -22.21 1.95
N HIS A 211 -4.23 -21.54 1.29
CA HIS A 211 -4.06 -20.17 0.78
C HIS A 211 -3.58 -19.17 1.85
N HIS A 212 -4.01 -19.35 3.10
CA HIS A 212 -3.65 -18.49 4.23
C HIS A 212 -2.15 -18.59 4.57
N GLU A 213 -1.59 -19.79 4.59
CA GLU A 213 -0.15 -20.03 4.82
C GLU A 213 0.73 -19.51 3.67
N LYS A 214 0.12 -19.38 2.48
CA LYS A 214 0.71 -18.79 1.27
C LYS A 214 0.54 -17.28 1.19
N GLY A 215 0.04 -16.62 2.24
CA GLY A 215 -0.10 -15.16 2.30
C GLY A 215 -1.25 -14.59 1.45
N LEU A 216 -2.20 -15.43 1.04
CA LEU A 216 -3.41 -15.04 0.33
C LEU A 216 -4.59 -15.15 1.30
N TYR A 217 -5.05 -14.02 1.82
CA TYR A 217 -6.11 -13.95 2.83
C TYR A 217 -7.47 -13.70 2.18
N LEU A 218 -8.52 -14.30 2.75
CA LEU A 218 -9.90 -14.16 2.29
C LEU A 218 -10.76 -13.49 3.35
N CYS A 219 -11.06 -12.22 3.15
CA CYS A 219 -12.10 -11.51 3.87
C CYS A 219 -13.47 -12.11 3.52
N ARG A 220 -14.20 -12.57 4.54
CA ARG A 220 -15.55 -13.10 4.37
C ARG A 220 -16.52 -11.94 4.19
N ARG A 221 -17.26 -12.00 3.09
CA ARG A 221 -18.30 -11.03 2.73
C ARG A 221 -19.58 -11.71 2.31
N ASP A 222 -19.49 -12.92 1.78
CA ASP A 222 -20.68 -13.73 1.49
C ASP A 222 -21.42 -14.08 2.78
N GLN A 223 -22.73 -13.88 2.79
CA GLN A 223 -23.63 -14.15 3.92
C GLN A 223 -23.32 -13.41 5.24
N LEU A 224 -22.44 -12.41 5.23
CA LEU A 224 -22.14 -11.57 6.40
C LEU A 224 -22.69 -10.16 6.23
N SER A 225 -22.98 -9.51 7.35
CA SER A 225 -23.25 -8.08 7.38
C SER A 225 -21.98 -7.26 7.06
N PHE A 226 -22.17 -5.98 6.76
CA PHE A 226 -21.05 -5.05 6.54
C PHE A 226 -20.15 -4.95 7.78
N GLU A 227 -20.76 -4.89 8.96
CA GLU A 227 -20.05 -4.79 10.25
C GLU A 227 -19.18 -6.02 10.53
N GLU A 228 -19.73 -7.23 10.34
CA GLU A 228 -18.98 -8.48 10.53
C GLU A 228 -17.84 -8.62 9.50
N SER A 229 -18.09 -8.19 8.26
CA SER A 229 -17.05 -8.18 7.22
C SER A 229 -15.92 -7.21 7.55
N ALA A 230 -16.23 -6.06 8.17
CA ALA A 230 -15.24 -5.07 8.57
C ALA A 230 -14.39 -5.60 9.72
N ASP A 231 -15.00 -6.26 10.71
CA ASP A 231 -14.26 -6.93 11.79
C ASP A 231 -13.36 -8.07 11.27
N ASP A 232 -13.85 -8.85 10.31
CA ASP A 232 -13.09 -9.91 9.65
C ASP A 232 -11.87 -9.35 8.91
N LEU A 233 -12.05 -8.25 8.16
CA LEU A 233 -10.97 -7.56 7.47
C LEU A 233 -9.94 -6.96 8.45
N THR A 234 -10.40 -6.25 9.48
CA THR A 234 -9.54 -5.68 10.53
C THR A 234 -8.71 -6.78 11.21
N ARG A 235 -9.31 -7.93 11.51
CA ARG A 235 -8.62 -9.06 12.13
C ARG A 235 -7.53 -9.65 11.25
N HIS A 236 -7.74 -9.74 9.93
CA HIS A 236 -6.68 -10.15 9.00
C HIS A 236 -5.51 -9.16 8.98
N ILE A 237 -5.78 -7.86 9.00
CA ILE A 237 -4.73 -6.83 9.05
C ILE A 237 -3.94 -6.95 10.37
N ILE A 238 -4.61 -7.11 11.52
CA ILE A 238 -3.95 -7.26 12.83
C ILE A 238 -3.10 -8.53 12.87
N GLN A 239 -3.62 -9.64 12.34
CA GLN A 239 -2.85 -10.89 12.24
C GLN A 239 -1.53 -10.65 11.49
N PHE A 240 -1.57 -9.91 10.37
CA PHE A 240 -0.37 -9.54 9.63
C PHE A 240 0.58 -8.62 10.41
N LEU A 241 0.04 -7.61 11.12
CA LEU A 241 0.85 -6.68 11.92
C LEU A 241 1.57 -7.38 13.09
N ASN A 242 0.98 -8.44 13.64
CA ASN A 242 1.55 -9.22 14.73
C ASN A 242 2.63 -10.21 14.27
N MET A 243 2.85 -10.39 12.96
CA MET A 243 3.92 -11.24 12.46
C MET A 243 5.29 -10.60 12.67
N PRO A 244 6.29 -11.34 13.19
CA PRO A 244 7.68 -10.91 13.19
C PRO A 244 8.20 -10.54 11.80
N GLN A 245 9.18 -9.65 11.72
CA GLN A 245 9.75 -9.22 10.44
C GLN A 245 10.32 -10.40 9.62
N LYS A 246 10.95 -11.38 10.28
CA LYS A 246 11.47 -12.59 9.63
C LYS A 246 10.35 -13.37 8.94
N ASP A 247 9.25 -13.59 9.64
CA ASP A 247 8.10 -14.33 9.13
C ASP A 247 7.42 -13.60 7.97
N ARG A 248 7.39 -12.26 8.00
CA ARG A 248 6.92 -11.46 6.85
C ARG A 248 7.81 -11.62 5.62
N ILE A 249 9.14 -11.69 5.79
CA ILE A 249 10.07 -11.94 4.67
C ILE A 249 9.85 -13.34 4.10
N GLU A 250 9.75 -14.36 4.96
CA GLU A 250 9.47 -15.73 4.53
C GLU A 250 8.11 -15.84 3.81
N MET A 251 7.09 -15.12 4.30
CA MET A 251 5.78 -15.06 3.67
C MET A 251 5.84 -14.47 2.25
N ARG A 252 6.65 -13.42 2.02
CA ARG A 252 6.82 -12.85 0.67
C ARG A 252 7.37 -13.88 -0.32
N ASN A 253 8.38 -14.65 0.10
CA ASN A 253 8.95 -15.71 -0.74
C ASN A 253 7.91 -16.81 -1.05
N LYS A 254 7.08 -17.18 -0.06
CA LYS A 254 5.98 -18.14 -0.26
C LYS A 254 4.92 -17.61 -1.23
N VAL A 255 4.53 -16.35 -1.09
CA VAL A 255 3.58 -15.69 -1.99
C VAL A 255 4.10 -15.70 -3.43
N GLU A 256 5.37 -15.30 -3.64
CA GLU A 256 6.01 -15.29 -4.96
C GLU A 256 6.02 -16.70 -5.58
N SER A 257 6.42 -17.72 -4.81
CA SER A 257 6.40 -19.12 -5.28
C SER A 257 4.99 -19.65 -5.59
N THR A 258 3.95 -19.06 -5.00
CA THR A 258 2.56 -19.43 -5.28
C THR A 258 2.07 -18.82 -6.60
N SER A 259 2.72 -17.76 -7.09
CA SER A 259 2.28 -17.04 -8.28
C SER A 259 2.31 -17.87 -9.56
N ASP A 260 3.18 -18.89 -9.64
CA ASP A 260 3.25 -19.85 -10.74
C ASP A 260 1.91 -20.54 -11.00
N GLN A 261 1.08 -20.74 -9.95
CA GLN A 261 -0.25 -21.37 -10.06
C GLN A 261 -1.27 -20.51 -10.83
N PHE A 262 -0.95 -19.23 -11.05
CA PHE A 262 -1.79 -18.29 -11.79
C PHE A 262 -1.24 -18.00 -13.19
N ASP A 263 -0.16 -18.67 -13.61
CA ASP A 263 0.41 -18.48 -14.92
C ASP A 263 -0.48 -19.07 -16.03
N TRP A 264 -0.42 -18.46 -17.22
CA TRP A 264 -1.18 -18.91 -18.37
C TRP A 264 -0.84 -20.35 -18.79
N ASN A 265 0.37 -20.83 -18.55
CA ASN A 265 0.74 -22.22 -18.81
C ASN A 265 -0.13 -23.22 -18.02
N ILE A 266 -0.68 -22.81 -16.88
CA ILE A 266 -1.61 -23.62 -16.09
C ILE A 266 -3.06 -23.27 -16.44
N LEU A 267 -3.41 -21.98 -16.45
CA LEU A 267 -4.79 -21.54 -16.62
C LEU A 267 -5.37 -21.84 -18.01
N VAL A 268 -4.52 -21.95 -19.04
CA VAL A 268 -4.93 -22.30 -20.41
C VAL A 268 -5.59 -23.69 -20.50
N ASN A 269 -5.30 -24.60 -19.57
CA ASN A 269 -5.92 -25.92 -19.56
C ASN A 269 -7.46 -25.84 -19.45
N ASN A 270 -7.99 -24.84 -18.75
CA ASN A 270 -9.43 -24.61 -18.66
C ASN A 270 -10.03 -24.23 -20.03
N TYR A 271 -9.28 -23.51 -20.85
CA TYR A 271 -9.69 -23.16 -22.22
C TYR A 271 -9.69 -24.40 -23.13
N TRP A 272 -8.65 -25.23 -23.04
CA TRP A 272 -8.58 -26.47 -23.82
C TRP A 272 -9.71 -27.43 -23.45
N GLN A 273 -10.00 -27.61 -22.16
CA GLN A 273 -11.14 -28.41 -21.70
C GLN A 273 -12.47 -27.86 -22.23
N SER A 274 -12.68 -26.54 -22.15
CA SER A 274 -13.89 -25.91 -22.67
C SER A 274 -14.05 -26.12 -24.18
N HIS A 275 -12.95 -26.04 -24.94
CA HIS A 275 -12.95 -26.30 -26.38
C HIS A 275 -13.24 -27.77 -26.70
N GLN A 276 -12.67 -28.71 -25.95
CA GLN A 276 -12.95 -30.14 -26.09
C GLN A 276 -14.44 -30.44 -25.86
N VAL A 277 -15.03 -29.89 -24.78
CA VAL A 277 -16.47 -30.05 -24.50
C VAL A 277 -17.33 -29.47 -25.64
N ALA A 278 -16.94 -28.33 -26.20
CA ALA A 278 -17.64 -27.72 -27.33
C ALA A 278 -17.58 -28.61 -28.59
N LEU A 279 -16.41 -29.16 -28.91
CA LEU A 279 -16.23 -30.09 -30.04
C LEU A 279 -17.06 -31.38 -29.85
N GLU A 280 -17.01 -31.99 -28.66
CA GLU A 280 -17.79 -33.18 -28.35
C GLU A 280 -19.30 -32.93 -28.50
N THR A 281 -19.78 -31.78 -28.04
CA THR A 281 -21.19 -31.39 -28.15
C THR A 281 -21.59 -31.19 -29.60
N ALA A 282 -20.75 -30.53 -30.40
CA ALA A 282 -20.99 -30.32 -31.83
C ALA A 282 -21.03 -31.65 -32.62
N CYS A 283 -20.13 -32.59 -32.31
CA CYS A 283 -20.14 -33.93 -32.91
C CYS A 283 -21.40 -34.72 -32.51
N ARG A 284 -21.88 -34.58 -31.27
CA ARG A 284 -23.14 -35.20 -30.79
C ARG A 284 -24.38 -34.59 -31.43
N SER A 285 -24.38 -33.29 -31.75
CA SER A 285 -25.51 -32.67 -32.46
C SER A 285 -25.57 -33.06 -33.94
N ASN A 286 -24.42 -33.31 -34.59
CA ASN A 286 -24.36 -33.76 -35.98
C ASN A 286 -24.67 -35.25 -36.18
N THR A 287 -24.89 -36.00 -35.09
CA THR A 287 -25.19 -37.45 -35.11
C THR A 287 -26.64 -37.76 -34.69
N LYS A 288 -27.47 -36.74 -34.43
CA LYS A 288 -28.92 -36.92 -34.31
C LYS A 288 -29.56 -36.72 -35.70
N PRO A 289 -30.32 -37.71 -36.22
CA PRO A 289 -31.04 -37.60 -37.49
C PRO A 289 -32.15 -36.55 -37.44
#